data_AF-A0AAW3K7U9-F1
#
_entry.id   AF-A0AAW3K7U9-F1
#
_cell.length_a   1.000
_cell.length_b   1.000
_cell.length_c   1.000
_cell.angle_alpha   90.00
_cell.angle_beta   90.00
_cell.angle_gamma   90.00
#
_symmetry.space_group_name_H-M   'P 1'
#
loop_
_entity.id
_entity.type
_entity.pdbx_description
1 polymer ?
#
loop_
_entity_poly.entity_id
_entity_poly.type
_entity_poly.pdbx_seq_one_letter_code
_entity_poly.pdbx_strand_id
1 'polypeptide(L)'
;MKSLRLFITVMCLLPLPVYAKQTTPYFCFKESQNNNLLLISEEEFPKVKTVQYYPYMKKISLKFTHYDAVDTAQGRPSEFHDFYKEIINQKETGTYEIVYQGAVLYNVNYTSKKTKKMTQFDRLYPDDGQIFQKLKQNGAECF
;
A
#
# COMPACT_ATOMS: atom_id res chain seq x y z
N MET A 1 -41.03 45.07 37.56
CA MET A 1 -39.99 44.18 38.12
C MET A 1 -40.36 42.75 37.76
N LYS A 2 -39.63 42.15 36.80
CA LYS A 2 -38.68 41.04 37.02
C LYS A 2 -39.31 39.77 37.60
N SER A 3 -39.52 38.76 36.76
CA SER A 3 -38.91 37.43 36.97
C SER A 3 -39.08 36.55 35.73
N LEU A 4 -38.13 36.73 34.81
CA LEU A 4 -37.72 35.74 33.82
C LEU A 4 -37.31 34.46 34.55
N ARG A 5 -37.95 33.32 34.30
CA ARG A 5 -37.42 31.99 34.68
C ARG A 5 -37.60 31.00 33.52
N LEU A 6 -36.57 31.04 32.67
CA LEU A 6 -35.92 29.94 31.97
C LEU A 6 -36.70 28.60 31.96
N PHE A 7 -37.39 28.30 30.85
CA PHE A 7 -37.73 26.92 30.52
C PHE A 7 -36.44 26.20 30.09
N ILE A 8 -36.11 25.15 30.83
CA ILE A 8 -34.90 24.35 30.71
C ILE A 8 -34.92 23.61 29.36
N THR A 9 -34.14 24.11 28.40
CA THR A 9 -33.86 23.45 27.11
C THR A 9 -32.85 22.33 27.35
N VAL A 10 -33.29 21.19 27.90
CA VAL A 10 -32.49 19.94 27.87
C VAL A 10 -32.80 19.25 26.55
N MET A 11 -32.17 19.75 25.48
CA MET A 11 -32.22 19.13 24.16
C MET A 11 -30.81 18.68 23.76
N CYS A 12 -30.61 17.37 23.91
CA CYS A 12 -29.62 16.53 23.22
C CYS A 12 -28.15 16.96 23.24
N LEU A 13 -27.44 16.59 24.31
CA LEU A 13 -26.01 16.24 24.23
C LEU A 13 -25.90 14.71 24.10
N LEU A 14 -26.32 14.16 22.96
CA LEU A 14 -25.96 12.80 22.59
C LEU A 14 -24.55 12.85 22.02
N PRO A 15 -23.58 12.08 22.55
CA PRO A 15 -22.24 12.04 21.99
C PRO A 15 -22.35 11.46 20.58
N LEU A 16 -22.03 12.26 19.58
CA LEU A 16 -21.89 11.75 18.22
C LEU A 16 -20.72 10.78 18.23
N PRO A 17 -20.89 9.51 17.82
CA PRO A 17 -19.76 8.62 17.63
C PRO A 17 -18.88 9.22 16.53
N VAL A 18 -17.72 9.72 16.92
CA VAL A 18 -16.65 10.08 15.99
C VAL A 18 -16.08 8.76 15.47
N TYR A 19 -16.55 8.34 14.31
CA TYR A 19 -15.91 7.25 13.57
C TYR A 19 -14.61 7.80 12.97
N ALA A 20 -13.48 7.51 13.63
CA ALA A 20 -12.19 7.66 13.00
C ALA A 20 -12.13 6.69 11.82
N LYS A 21 -11.88 7.20 10.62
CA LYS A 21 -11.66 6.36 9.44
C LYS A 21 -10.39 5.55 9.70
N GLN A 22 -10.52 4.24 9.90
CA GLN A 22 -9.37 3.37 10.11
C GLN A 22 -8.47 3.45 8.88
N THR A 23 -7.27 4.00 9.06
CA THR A 23 -6.24 4.02 8.01
C THR A 23 -5.48 2.71 8.08
N THR A 24 -5.42 2.02 6.95
CA THR A 24 -4.54 0.86 6.80
C THR A 24 -3.20 1.36 6.26
N PRO A 25 -2.07 1.04 6.91
CA PRO A 25 -0.76 1.41 6.41
C PRO A 25 -0.34 0.53 5.22
N TYR A 26 0.24 1.15 4.21
CA TYR A 26 0.72 0.52 2.99
C TYR A 26 2.12 0.98 2.63
N PHE A 27 2.90 0.08 2.04
CA PHE A 27 3.97 0.47 1.13
C PHE A 27 3.33 0.84 -0.22
N CYS A 28 3.56 2.07 -0.66
CA CYS A 28 2.98 2.61 -1.88
C CYS A 28 4.03 2.75 -2.97
N PHE A 29 3.67 2.39 -4.19
CA PHE A 29 4.56 2.45 -5.34
C PHE A 29 3.87 3.09 -6.52
N LYS A 30 4.62 3.86 -7.31
CA LYS A 30 4.15 4.51 -8.52
C LYS A 30 4.83 3.90 -9.73
N GLU A 31 4.04 3.61 -10.76
CA GLU A 31 4.58 3.16 -12.05
C GLU A 31 5.50 4.22 -12.67
N SER A 32 6.67 3.83 -13.18
CA SER A 32 7.61 4.81 -13.74
C SER A 32 7.12 5.45 -15.06
N GLN A 33 6.31 4.72 -15.85
CA GLN A 33 5.82 5.16 -17.16
C GLN A 33 4.42 5.79 -17.14
N ASN A 34 3.58 5.43 -16.16
CA ASN A 34 2.19 5.87 -16.07
C ASN A 34 1.86 6.28 -14.63
N ASN A 35 0.64 6.75 -14.36
CA ASN A 35 0.22 7.12 -13.01
C ASN A 35 -0.52 6.00 -12.26
N ASN A 36 -0.23 4.74 -12.60
CA ASN A 36 -0.77 3.61 -11.84
C ASN A 36 -0.06 3.50 -10.49
N LEU A 37 -0.81 3.11 -9.47
CA LEU A 37 -0.32 3.01 -8.11
C LEU A 37 -0.56 1.59 -7.60
N LEU A 38 0.50 0.98 -7.10
CA LEU A 38 0.51 -0.34 -6.49
C LEU A 38 0.68 -0.18 -4.98
N LEU A 39 -0.02 -1.02 -4.22
CA LEU A 39 -0.04 -0.98 -2.76
C LEU A 39 0.22 -2.38 -2.22
N ILE A 40 1.09 -2.46 -1.20
CA ILE A 40 1.35 -3.65 -0.39
C ILE A 40 1.01 -3.30 1.06
N SER A 41 0.17 -4.10 1.71
CA SER A 41 -0.19 -3.88 3.12
C SER A 41 1.05 -4.06 4.01
N GLU A 42 1.29 -3.15 4.94
CA GLU A 42 2.43 -3.25 5.87
C GLU A 42 2.41 -4.57 6.64
N GLU A 43 1.21 -5.01 7.05
CA GLU A 43 0.97 -6.24 7.82
C GLU A 43 1.42 -7.53 7.11
N GLU A 44 1.61 -7.47 5.79
CA GLU A 44 2.02 -8.63 5.00
C GLU A 44 3.54 -8.77 4.88
N PHE A 45 4.31 -7.73 5.20
CA PHE A 45 5.77 -7.83 5.18
C PHE A 45 6.29 -8.69 6.35
N PRO A 46 7.27 -9.59 6.14
CA PRO A 46 8.09 -9.78 4.93
C PRO A 46 7.50 -10.71 3.86
N LYS A 47 6.40 -11.42 4.14
CA LYS A 47 5.84 -12.41 3.21
C LYS A 47 4.60 -11.87 2.52
N VAL A 48 4.82 -11.10 1.45
CA VAL A 48 3.75 -10.43 0.69
C VAL A 48 2.82 -11.48 0.06
N LYS A 49 1.55 -11.49 0.45
CA LYS A 49 0.53 -12.45 -0.04
C LYS A 49 -0.37 -11.81 -1.07
N THR A 50 -0.52 -10.49 -1.03
CA THR A 50 -1.39 -9.74 -1.91
C THR A 50 -0.78 -8.40 -2.29
N VAL A 51 -1.13 -7.96 -3.50
CA VAL A 51 -0.94 -6.58 -3.97
C VAL A 51 -2.29 -6.00 -4.34
N GLN A 52 -2.40 -4.67 -4.33
CA GLN A 52 -3.62 -3.95 -4.68
C GLN A 52 -3.29 -2.79 -5.61
N TYR A 53 -4.15 -2.51 -6.57
CA TYR A 53 -4.05 -1.32 -7.41
C TYR A 53 -5.06 -0.26 -6.96
N TYR A 54 -4.59 0.96 -6.74
CA TYR A 54 -5.46 2.10 -6.48
C TYR A 54 -6.10 2.61 -7.78
N PRO A 55 -7.36 3.09 -7.79
CA PRO A 55 -8.29 3.25 -6.65
C PRO A 55 -9.13 2.02 -6.34
N TYR A 56 -9.00 0.94 -7.12
CA TYR A 56 -9.91 -0.20 -7.05
C TYR A 56 -9.74 -1.05 -5.79
N MET A 57 -8.55 -1.04 -5.18
CA MET A 57 -8.22 -1.74 -3.93
C MET A 57 -8.57 -3.24 -3.94
N LYS A 58 -8.63 -3.84 -5.13
CA LYS A 58 -8.90 -5.28 -5.27
C LYS A 58 -7.61 -6.03 -4.96
N LYS A 59 -7.67 -6.93 -3.96
CA LYS A 59 -6.56 -7.83 -3.63
C LYS A 59 -6.30 -8.79 -4.78
N ILE A 60 -5.05 -8.84 -5.22
CA ILE A 60 -4.54 -9.81 -6.19
C ILE A 60 -3.64 -10.76 -5.42
N SER A 61 -3.94 -12.06 -5.48
CA SER A 61 -3.19 -13.08 -4.74
C SER A 61 -1.82 -13.34 -5.36
N LEU A 62 -0.81 -13.43 -4.51
CA LEU A 62 0.55 -13.79 -4.85
C LEU A 62 0.91 -15.16 -4.28
N LYS A 63 1.67 -15.94 -5.05
CA LYS A 63 2.28 -17.19 -4.61
C LYS A 63 3.78 -17.05 -4.63
N PHE A 64 4.41 -17.08 -3.45
CA PHE A 64 5.86 -17.06 -3.30
C PHE A 64 6.52 -18.20 -4.09
N THR A 65 7.68 -17.92 -4.67
CA THR A 65 8.46 -18.89 -5.44
C THR A 65 9.84 -19.09 -4.83
N HIS A 66 10.66 -18.05 -4.80
CA HIS A 66 12.03 -18.07 -4.28
C HIS A 66 12.46 -16.65 -3.92
N TYR A 67 13.62 -16.52 -3.29
CA TYR A 67 14.27 -15.24 -3.07
C TYR A 67 15.74 -15.34 -3.49
N ASP A 68 16.30 -14.22 -3.95
CA ASP A 68 17.72 -14.04 -4.18
C ASP A 68 18.27 -12.99 -3.20
N ALA A 69 19.50 -13.19 -2.73
CA ALA A 69 20.22 -12.22 -1.91
C ALA A 69 21.37 -11.63 -2.73
N VAL A 70 21.41 -10.30 -2.81
CA VAL A 70 22.46 -9.56 -3.50
C VAL A 70 23.43 -9.03 -2.44
N ASP A 71 24.61 -9.66 -2.39
CA ASP A 71 25.73 -9.16 -1.59
C ASP A 71 26.29 -7.89 -2.24
N THR A 72 25.86 -6.74 -1.73
CA THR A 72 26.55 -5.50 -2.01
C THR A 72 27.92 -5.51 -1.32
N ALA A 73 28.93 -4.90 -1.95
CA ALA A 73 30.34 -4.94 -1.53
C ALA A 73 30.57 -4.92 0.00
N GLN A 74 31.64 -5.59 0.47
CA GLN A 74 31.98 -5.81 1.88
C GLN A 74 31.55 -4.65 2.80
N GLY A 75 30.56 -4.90 3.67
CA GLY A 75 30.08 -3.94 4.68
C GLY A 75 28.81 -3.16 4.32
N ARG A 76 28.14 -3.45 3.20
CA ARG A 76 26.80 -2.90 2.90
C ARG A 76 25.67 -3.86 3.32
N PRO A 77 24.48 -3.36 3.68
CA PRO A 77 23.36 -4.23 4.02
C PRO A 77 22.90 -5.02 2.80
N SER A 78 22.66 -6.32 2.96
CA SER A 78 22.19 -7.21 1.88
C SER A 78 20.86 -6.71 1.32
N GLU A 79 20.78 -6.66 -0.01
CA GLU A 79 19.53 -6.44 -0.74
C GLU A 79 18.90 -7.79 -1.06
N PHE A 80 17.58 -7.87 -0.96
CA PHE A 80 16.83 -9.10 -1.17
C PHE A 80 15.78 -8.89 -2.25
N HIS A 81 15.64 -9.91 -3.09
CA HIS A 81 14.69 -9.97 -4.18
C HIS A 81 13.76 -11.14 -3.94
N ASP A 82 12.51 -10.89 -3.54
CA ASP A 82 11.51 -11.93 -3.42
C ASP A 82 10.70 -12.06 -4.71
N PHE A 83 10.55 -13.28 -5.21
CA PHE A 83 9.83 -13.57 -6.44
C PHE A 83 8.50 -14.28 -6.18
N TYR A 84 7.44 -13.75 -6.81
CA TYR A 84 6.07 -14.21 -6.67
C TYR A 84 5.40 -14.45 -8.01
N LYS A 85 4.44 -15.36 -8.04
CA LYS A 85 3.51 -15.57 -9.14
C LYS A 85 2.19 -14.87 -8.85
N GLU A 86 1.71 -14.09 -9.80
CA GLU A 86 0.36 -13.51 -9.76
C GLU A 86 -0.68 -14.57 -10.07
N ILE A 87 -1.67 -14.74 -9.18
CA ILE A 87 -2.74 -15.74 -9.33
C ILE A 87 -4.09 -15.02 -9.44
N ILE A 88 -4.70 -15.09 -10.63
CA ILE A 88 -6.05 -14.57 -10.89
C ILE A 88 -6.91 -15.72 -11.41
N ASN A 89 -8.06 -15.96 -10.79
CA ASN A 89 -8.97 -17.06 -11.14
C ASN A 89 -8.22 -18.42 -11.23
N GLN A 90 -7.37 -18.70 -10.23
CA GLN A 90 -6.53 -19.91 -10.13
C GLN A 90 -5.49 -20.09 -11.26
N LYS A 91 -5.29 -19.08 -12.11
CA LYS A 91 -4.31 -19.11 -13.20
C LYS A 91 -3.16 -18.15 -12.91
N GLU A 92 -1.95 -18.57 -13.27
CA GLU A 92 -0.77 -17.71 -13.25
C GLU A 92 -0.85 -16.69 -14.40
N THR A 93 -0.91 -15.40 -14.06
CA THR A 93 -1.11 -14.30 -15.03
C THR A 93 0.10 -13.39 -15.18
N GLY A 94 1.06 -13.45 -14.26
CA GLY A 94 2.29 -12.69 -14.28
C GLY A 94 3.20 -13.06 -13.12
N THR A 95 4.30 -12.33 -12.98
CA THR A 95 5.25 -12.48 -11.88
C THR A 95 5.59 -11.13 -11.28
N TYR A 96 5.79 -11.10 -9.98
CA TYR A 96 6.30 -9.95 -9.25
C TYR A 96 7.70 -10.28 -8.72
N GLU A 97 8.58 -9.29 -8.80
CA GLU A 97 9.83 -9.21 -8.06
C GLU A 97 9.69 -8.04 -7.10
N ILE A 98 9.95 -8.29 -5.82
CA ILE A 98 9.83 -7.32 -4.75
C ILE A 98 11.22 -7.13 -4.13
N VAL A 99 11.76 -5.92 -4.27
CA VAL A 99 13.12 -5.58 -3.84
C VAL A 99 13.06 -4.85 -2.50
N TYR A 100 13.82 -5.33 -1.52
CA TYR A 100 13.88 -4.74 -0.18
C TYR A 100 15.26 -4.83 0.45
N GLN A 101 15.53 -3.93 1.40
CA GLN A 101 16.73 -3.91 2.24
C GLN A 101 16.27 -3.63 3.67
N GLY A 102 16.58 -4.53 4.61
CA GLY A 102 16.04 -4.46 5.97
C GLY A 102 14.51 -4.56 5.98
N ALA A 103 13.82 -3.58 6.56
CA ALA A 103 12.36 -3.50 6.62
C ALA A 103 11.75 -2.56 5.56
N VAL A 104 12.54 -2.17 4.55
CA VAL A 104 12.18 -1.15 3.57
C VAL A 104 12.08 -1.80 2.21
N LEU A 105 10.86 -1.85 1.65
CA LEU A 105 10.63 -2.17 0.24
C LEU A 105 10.98 -0.96 -0.62
N TYR A 106 11.70 -1.14 -1.72
CA TYR A 106 12.15 -0.02 -2.57
C TYR A 106 11.47 -0.01 -3.94
N ASN A 107 11.34 -1.19 -4.53
CA ASN A 107 10.87 -1.33 -5.88
C ASN A 107 10.07 -2.61 -6.03
N VAL A 108 9.09 -2.56 -6.92
CA VAL A 108 8.35 -3.74 -7.37
C VAL A 108 8.39 -3.78 -8.89
N ASN A 109 8.87 -4.89 -9.44
CA ASN A 109 8.81 -5.16 -10.87
C ASN A 109 7.71 -6.19 -11.14
N TYR A 110 6.79 -5.85 -12.04
CA TYR A 110 5.77 -6.77 -12.54
C TYR A 110 6.08 -7.17 -13.98
N THR A 111 6.01 -8.47 -14.28
CA THR A 111 6.09 -8.98 -15.66
C THR A 111 4.82 -9.73 -16.01
N SER A 112 4.11 -9.23 -17.02
CA SER A 112 2.89 -9.86 -17.54
C SER A 112 3.22 -11.16 -18.27
N LYS A 113 2.56 -12.26 -17.91
CA LYS A 113 2.76 -13.55 -18.59
C LYS A 113 2.27 -13.52 -20.04
N LYS A 114 1.17 -12.79 -20.29
CA LYS A 114 0.51 -12.70 -21.61
C LYS A 114 1.31 -11.85 -22.59
N THR A 115 1.74 -10.67 -22.17
CA THR A 115 2.37 -9.68 -23.06
C THR A 115 3.88 -9.64 -22.95
N LYS A 116 4.46 -10.27 -21.92
CA LYS A 116 5.89 -10.18 -21.57
C LYS A 116 6.38 -8.77 -21.25
N LYS A 117 5.47 -7.79 -21.17
CA LYS A 117 5.79 -6.42 -20.78
C LYS A 117 6.18 -6.42 -19.30
N MET A 118 7.31 -5.79 -19.01
CA MET A 118 7.73 -5.42 -17.66
C MET A 118 7.20 -4.02 -17.32
N THR A 119 6.73 -3.87 -16.08
CA THR A 119 6.30 -2.61 -15.49
C THR A 119 7.03 -2.44 -14.17
N GLN A 120 7.77 -1.34 -14.04
CA GLN A 120 8.49 -0.98 -12.84
C GLN A 120 7.63 -0.05 -11.98
N PHE A 121 7.63 -0.29 -10.67
CA PHE A 121 6.99 0.54 -9.66
C PHE A 121 8.01 0.96 -8.60
N ASP A 122 8.20 2.27 -8.47
CA ASP A 122 9.15 2.86 -7.52
C ASP A 122 8.41 3.31 -6.26
N ARG A 123 9.02 3.10 -5.08
CA ARG A 123 8.39 3.49 -3.81
C ARG A 123 8.12 4.99 -3.76
N LEU A 124 6.91 5.32 -3.28
CA LEU A 124 6.54 6.66 -2.89
C LEU A 124 6.93 6.93 -1.43
N TYR A 125 7.48 8.11 -1.19
CA TYR A 125 7.80 8.66 0.11
C TYR A 125 6.92 9.89 0.41
N PRO A 126 6.82 10.31 1.68
CA PRO A 126 6.04 11.49 2.08
C PRO A 126 6.37 12.77 1.27
N ASP A 127 7.62 12.90 0.83
CA ASP A 127 8.11 14.05 0.06
C ASP A 127 7.62 14.08 -1.41
N ASP A 128 6.98 13.01 -1.90
CA ASP A 128 6.37 12.95 -3.24
C ASP A 128 5.07 13.78 -3.37
N GLY A 129 4.73 14.56 -2.33
CA GLY A 129 3.80 15.68 -2.42
C GLY A 129 2.34 15.29 -2.66
N GLN A 130 1.76 15.74 -3.78
CA GLN A 130 0.30 15.71 -4.01
C GLN A 130 -0.30 14.30 -4.08
N ILE A 131 0.45 13.33 -4.59
CA ILE A 131 -0.03 11.94 -4.72
C ILE A 131 -0.22 11.32 -3.32
N PHE A 132 0.72 11.56 -2.41
CA PHE A 132 0.68 11.07 -1.04
C PHE A 132 -0.55 11.59 -0.28
N GLN A 133 -0.85 12.89 -0.41
CA GLN A 133 -2.03 13.50 0.21
C GLN A 133 -3.34 12.93 -0.35
N LYS A 134 -3.39 12.68 -1.66
CA LYS A 134 -4.56 12.08 -2.30
C LYS A 134 -4.82 10.66 -1.79
N LEU A 135 -3.78 9.84 -1.62
CA LEU A 135 -3.92 8.50 -1.07
C LEU A 135 -4.42 8.54 0.38
N LYS A 136 -3.84 9.42 1.20
CA LYS A 136 -4.24 9.60 2.61
C LYS A 136 -5.70 10.02 2.76
N GLN A 137 -6.17 10.99 1.98
CA GLN A 137 -7.59 11.41 1.98
C GLN A 137 -8.54 10.25 1.65
N ASN A 138 -8.10 9.33 0.79
CA ASN A 138 -8.88 8.18 0.37
C ASN A 138 -8.74 6.95 1.30
N GLY A 139 -7.94 7.05 2.38
CA GLY A 139 -7.80 6.02 3.40
C GLY A 139 -6.66 5.03 3.18
N ALA A 140 -5.79 5.29 2.20
CA ALA A 140 -4.54 4.56 1.99
C ALA A 140 -3.40 5.39 2.58
N GLU A 141 -2.93 5.02 3.77
CA GLU A 141 -1.81 5.72 4.41
C GLU A 141 -0.51 5.08 3.97
N CYS A 142 0.30 5.82 3.22
CA CYS A 142 1.59 5.35 2.74
C CYS A 142 2.66 5.57 3.81
N PHE A 143 3.52 4.57 4.03
CA PHE A 143 4.68 4.64 4.90
C PHE A 143 5.99 4.70 4.08
#